data_AF-A0A929K0P0-F1
#
_entry.id   AF-A0A929K0P0-F1
#
_cell.length_a   1.000
_cell.length_b   1.000
_cell.length_c   1.000
_cell.angle_alpha   90.00
_cell.angle_beta   90.00
_cell.angle_gamma   90.00
#
_symmetry.space_group_name_H-M   'P 1'
#
loop_
_entity.id
_entity.type
_entity.pdbx_description
1 polymer ?
#
loop_
_entity_poly.entity_id
_entity_poly.type
_entity_poly.pdbx_seq_one_letter_code
_entity_poly.pdbx_strand_id
1 'polypeptide(L)'
;MKRYIYIITDRNRNNLHVGLCADLLKTLDFYKQMPTLFFDSAQQLSRLVYFEEINSEEQAMERFKYVSTFTRPQKEKMIRSVNKEWIDLTIGLNMEHNMRQRPMMRPSLSSSRRSAVTF
;
A
#
# COMPACT_ATOMS: atom_id res chain seq x y z
N MET A 1 -10.34 5.32 -15.62
CA MET A 1 -10.20 4.28 -14.57
C MET A 1 -9.03 4.66 -13.69
N LYS A 2 -9.12 4.41 -12.38
CA LYS A 2 -8.03 4.76 -11.45
C LYS A 2 -6.78 3.93 -11.76
N ARG A 3 -5.63 4.59 -11.75
CA ARG A 3 -4.30 4.00 -11.89
C ARG A 3 -3.44 4.48 -10.73
N TYR A 4 -2.53 3.63 -10.31
CA TYR A 4 -1.61 3.91 -9.22
C TYR A 4 -0.18 3.87 -9.74
N ILE A 5 0.57 4.92 -9.45
CA ILE A 5 2.02 4.91 -9.58
C ILE A 5 2.57 4.59 -8.21
N TYR A 6 3.55 3.71 -8.12
CA TYR A 6 4.10 3.31 -6.84
C TYR A 6 5.63 3.19 -6.90
N ILE A 7 6.26 3.32 -5.74
CA ILE A 7 7.67 3.02 -5.56
C ILE A 7 7.81 1.97 -4.48
N ILE A 8 8.40 0.83 -4.85
CA ILE A 8 8.80 -0.22 -3.93
C ILE A 8 10.32 -0.24 -3.76
N THR A 9 10.76 -0.72 -2.61
CA THR A 9 12.16 -0.83 -2.29
C THR A 9 12.48 -2.11 -1.51
N ASP A 10 13.76 -2.47 -1.50
CA ASP A 10 14.31 -3.56 -0.71
C ASP A 10 14.54 -3.13 0.75
N ARG A 11 14.94 -4.09 1.60
CA ARG A 11 15.17 -3.83 3.02
C ARG A 11 16.25 -2.77 3.26
N ASN A 12 17.28 -2.73 2.42
CA ASN A 12 18.43 -1.84 2.53
C ASN A 12 18.27 -0.55 1.73
N ARG A 13 17.13 -0.36 1.06
CA ARG A 13 16.83 0.82 0.23
C ARG A 13 17.78 0.98 -0.96
N ASN A 14 18.49 -0.06 -1.36
CA ASN A 14 19.46 -0.04 -2.46
C ASN A 14 18.79 0.08 -3.83
N ASN A 15 17.58 -0.47 -3.98
CA ASN A 15 16.83 -0.48 -5.22
C ASN A 15 15.51 0.27 -5.03
N LEU A 16 15.22 1.22 -5.92
CA LEU A 16 13.95 1.93 -6.00
C LEU A 16 13.29 1.58 -7.33
N HIS A 17 12.27 0.74 -7.27
CA HIS A 17 11.52 0.34 -8.45
C HIS A 17 10.25 1.17 -8.56
N VAL A 18 10.07 1.85 -9.69
CA VAL A 18 8.86 2.59 -10.02
C VAL A 18 7.96 1.68 -10.84
N GLY A 19 6.69 1.58 -10.48
CA GLY A 19 5.70 0.82 -11.23
C GLY A 19 4.40 1.58 -11.42
N LEU A 20 3.60 1.10 -12.37
CA LEU A 20 2.24 1.57 -12.66
C LEU A 20 1.31 0.36 -12.61
N CYS A 21 0.20 0.45 -11.89
CA CYS A 21 -0.79 -0.64 -11.81
C CYS A 21 -2.22 -0.11 -11.73
N ALA A 22 -3.20 -0.96 -12.04
CA ALA A 22 -4.61 -0.66 -11.81
C ALA A 22 -5.07 -1.05 -10.39
N ASP A 23 -4.42 -2.06 -9.78
CA ASP A 23 -4.75 -2.58 -8.45
C ASP A 23 -3.48 -2.71 -7.61
N LEU A 24 -3.29 -1.75 -6.71
CA LEU A 24 -2.09 -1.66 -5.90
C LEU A 24 -1.96 -2.84 -4.92
N LEU A 25 -3.05 -3.26 -4.28
CA LEU A 25 -3.02 -4.33 -3.28
C LEU A 25 -2.64 -5.67 -3.90
N LYS A 26 -3.26 -6.04 -5.04
CA LYS A 26 -2.88 -7.27 -5.75
C LYS A 26 -1.43 -7.26 -6.20
N THR A 27 -0.92 -6.10 -6.62
CA THR A 27 0.46 -5.95 -7.05
C THR A 27 1.43 -6.16 -5.87
N LEU A 28 1.11 -5.62 -4.70
CA LEU A 28 1.92 -5.82 -3.48
C LEU A 28 1.91 -7.27 -3.02
N ASP A 29 0.75 -7.93 -3.06
CA ASP A 29 0.64 -9.35 -2.71
C ASP A 29 1.45 -10.23 -3.67
N PHE A 30 1.47 -9.90 -4.97
CA PHE A 30 2.33 -10.57 -5.94
C PHE A 30 3.82 -10.42 -5.58
N TYR A 31 4.30 -9.21 -5.27
CA TYR A 31 5.70 -9.01 -4.88
C TYR A 31 6.07 -9.71 -3.58
N LYS A 32 5.13 -9.84 -2.63
CA LYS A 32 5.34 -10.61 -1.40
C LYS A 32 5.43 -12.11 -1.65
N GLN A 33 4.60 -12.63 -2.54
CA GLN A 33 4.55 -14.07 -2.87
C GLN A 33 5.63 -14.48 -3.88
N MET A 34 6.27 -13.53 -4.55
CA MET A 34 7.26 -13.80 -5.58
C MET A 34 8.41 -14.62 -4.96
N PRO A 35 8.62 -15.87 -5.41
CA PRO A 35 9.59 -16.74 -4.79
C PRO A 35 11.00 -16.21 -5.04
N THR A 36 11.76 -16.00 -3.97
CA THR A 36 13.18 -15.67 -4.04
C THR A 36 13.96 -16.92 -4.45
N LEU A 37 13.80 -17.35 -5.71
CA LEU A 37 14.38 -18.60 -6.20
C LEU A 37 15.92 -18.57 -6.19
N PHE A 38 16.53 -17.38 -6.25
CA PHE A 38 17.99 -17.23 -6.35
C PHE A 38 18.58 -15.99 -5.66
N PHE A 39 17.76 -15.18 -4.98
CA PHE A 39 18.20 -13.93 -4.36
C PHE A 39 18.12 -13.99 -2.84
N ASP A 40 19.12 -13.42 -2.18
CA ASP A 40 19.11 -13.18 -0.74
C ASP A 40 17.86 -12.37 -0.37
N SER A 41 17.14 -12.80 0.66
CA SER A 41 15.92 -12.18 1.17
C SER A 41 16.06 -10.66 1.40
N ALA A 42 17.29 -10.19 1.64
CA ALA A 42 17.63 -8.78 1.78
C ALA A 42 17.36 -7.94 0.52
N GLN A 43 17.41 -8.53 -0.68
CA GLN A 43 17.22 -7.83 -1.97
C GLN A 43 15.77 -7.89 -2.47
N GLN A 44 14.88 -8.58 -1.76
CA GLN A 44 13.48 -8.68 -2.17
C GLN A 44 12.78 -7.32 -2.06
N LEU A 45 12.25 -6.84 -3.19
CA LEU A 45 11.40 -5.66 -3.26
C LEU A 45 10.07 -5.96 -2.55
N SER A 46 9.96 -5.51 -1.32
CA SER A 46 8.85 -5.89 -0.42
C SER A 46 8.18 -4.71 0.25
N ARG A 47 8.81 -3.53 0.26
CA ARG A 47 8.33 -2.36 1.00
C ARG A 47 7.78 -1.32 0.07
N LEU A 48 6.52 -0.97 0.25
CA LEU A 48 5.90 0.16 -0.44
C LEU A 48 6.23 1.44 0.31
N VAL A 49 6.92 2.37 -0.35
CA VAL A 49 7.36 3.61 0.30
C VAL A 49 6.67 4.85 -0.25
N TYR A 50 6.03 4.74 -1.41
CA TYR A 50 5.33 5.83 -2.07
C TYR A 50 4.26 5.29 -3.01
N PHE A 51 3.11 5.98 -3.10
CA PHE A 51 2.15 5.78 -4.18
C PHE A 51 1.36 7.06 -4.49
N GLU A 52 0.89 7.19 -5.72
CA GLU A 52 0.01 8.26 -6.22
C GLU A 52 -1.20 7.61 -6.90
N GLU A 53 -2.41 8.09 -6.60
CA GLU A 53 -3.64 7.73 -7.32
C GLU A 53 -3.94 8.76 -8.40
N ILE A 54 -4.18 8.29 -9.63
CA ILE A 54 -4.46 9.14 -10.80
C ILE A 54 -5.71 8.62 -11.50
N ASN A 55 -6.65 9.53 -11.81
CA ASN A 55 -7.97 9.17 -12.34
C ASN A 55 -8.00 8.94 -13.86
N SER A 56 -6.96 9.38 -14.58
CA SER A 56 -6.80 9.20 -16.02
C SER A 56 -5.63 8.28 -16.34
N GLU A 57 -5.84 7.35 -17.27
CA GLU A 57 -4.79 6.41 -17.70
C GLU A 57 -3.64 7.11 -18.43
N GLU A 58 -3.96 8.08 -19.28
CA GLU A 58 -2.97 8.86 -20.03
C GLU A 58 -2.07 9.66 -19.08
N GLN A 59 -2.68 10.39 -18.14
CA GLN A 59 -1.95 11.13 -17.13
C GLN A 59 -1.09 10.22 -16.25
N ALA A 60 -1.59 9.02 -15.91
CA ALA A 60 -0.85 8.06 -15.12
C ALA A 60 0.37 7.50 -15.89
N MET A 61 0.22 7.27 -17.19
CA MET A 61 1.32 6.84 -18.05
C MET A 61 2.37 7.94 -18.23
N GLU A 62 1.97 9.18 -18.46
CA GLU A 62 2.89 10.32 -18.56
C GLU A 62 3.65 10.55 -17.26
N ARG A 63 2.92 10.55 -16.13
CA ARG A 63 3.53 10.69 -14.80
C ARG A 63 4.46 9.52 -14.50
N PHE A 64 4.10 8.29 -14.85
CA PHE A 64 4.98 7.12 -14.70
C PHE A 64 6.27 7.29 -15.50
N LYS A 65 6.19 7.67 -16.78
CA LYS A 65 7.35 7.95 -17.62
C LYS A 65 8.23 9.04 -16.99
N TYR A 66 7.61 10.12 -16.53
CA TYR A 66 8.31 11.24 -15.91
C TYR A 66 8.99 10.87 -14.58
N VAL A 67 8.35 10.10 -13.70
CA VAL A 67 8.97 9.62 -12.46
C VAL A 67 10.07 8.59 -12.74
N SER A 68 9.93 7.82 -13.82
CA SER A 68 10.93 6.82 -14.22
C SER A 68 12.26 7.46 -14.63
N THR A 69 12.25 8.66 -15.23
CA THR A 69 13.47 9.41 -15.59
C THR A 69 14.19 10.05 -14.41
N PHE A 70 13.57 10.06 -13.22
CA PHE A 70 14.20 10.64 -12.04
C PHE A 70 15.45 9.87 -11.61
N THR A 71 16.48 10.63 -11.28
CA THR A 71 17.66 10.14 -10.57
C THR A 71 17.28 9.64 -9.19
N ARG A 72 18.14 8.80 -8.61
CA ARG A 72 17.93 8.28 -7.25
C ARG A 72 17.69 9.39 -6.21
N PRO A 73 18.49 10.48 -6.13
CA PRO A 73 18.23 11.56 -5.17
C PRO A 73 16.89 12.26 -5.37
N GLN A 74 16.43 12.42 -6.62
CA GLN A 74 15.11 13.00 -6.92
C GLN A 74 13.98 12.10 -6.41
N LYS A 75 14.08 10.78 -6.64
CA LYS A 75 13.13 9.80 -6.10
C LYS A 75 13.13 9.82 -4.56
N GLU A 76 14.30 9.84 -3.93
CA GLU A 76 14.41 9.94 -2.47
C GLU A 76 13.78 11.23 -1.93
N LYS A 77 13.99 12.37 -2.59
CA LYS A 77 13.36 13.64 -2.19
C LYS A 77 11.84 13.57 -2.24
N MET A 78 11.29 12.97 -3.30
CA MET A 78 9.85 12.78 -3.48
C MET A 78 9.25 11.81 -2.45
N ILE A 79 9.98 10.75 -2.09
CA ILE A 79 9.57 9.82 -1.03
C ILE A 79 9.60 10.54 0.33
N ARG A 80 10.70 11.22 0.65
CA ARG A 80 10.89 11.88 1.96
C ARG A 80 9.91 13.03 2.22
N SER A 81 9.34 13.65 1.18
CA SER A 81 8.33 14.70 1.36
C SER A 81 7.00 14.17 1.91
N VAL A 82 6.71 12.88 1.76
CA VAL A 82 5.48 12.26 2.27
C VAL A 82 5.74 11.14 3.29
N ASN A 83 6.90 10.52 3.24
CA ASN A 83 7.29 9.36 4.04
C ASN A 83 8.76 9.48 4.47
N LYS A 84 9.03 10.44 5.36
CA LYS A 84 10.38 10.76 5.85
C LYS A 84 11.09 9.54 6.47
N GLU A 85 10.33 8.72 7.19
CA GLU A 85 10.83 7.55 7.92
C GLU A 85 10.92 6.28 7.06
N TRP A 86 10.48 6.34 5.79
CA TRP A 86 10.44 5.18 4.88
C TRP A 86 9.64 4.01 5.45
N ILE A 87 8.53 4.33 6.10
CA ILE A 87 7.60 3.35 6.66
C ILE A 87 6.98 2.56 5.50
N ASP A 88 6.83 1.26 5.67
CA ASP A 88 6.11 0.43 4.70
C ASP A 88 4.61 0.73 4.75
N LEU A 89 4.13 1.41 3.70
CA LEU A 89 2.74 1.86 3.57
C LEU A 89 1.76 0.70 3.33
N THR A 90 2.26 -0.49 2.99
CA THR A 90 1.43 -1.68 2.76
C THR A 90 0.60 -2.04 3.99
N ILE A 91 1.14 -1.81 5.20
CA ILE A 91 0.44 -2.10 6.45
C ILE A 91 -0.83 -1.25 6.58
N GLY A 92 -0.71 0.06 6.33
CA GLY A 92 -1.84 0.98 6.38
C GLY A 92 -2.90 0.66 5.32
N LEU A 93 -2.47 0.40 4.08
CA LEU A 93 -3.36 0.03 2.98
C LEU A 93 -4.16 -1.24 3.28
N ASN A 94 -3.52 -2.26 3.85
CA ASN A 94 -4.19 -3.49 4.24
C ASN A 94 -5.22 -3.25 5.36
N MET A 95 -4.91 -2.41 6.35
CA MET A 95 -5.86 -2.08 7.41
C MET A 95 -7.08 -1.35 6.86
N GLU A 96 -6.89 -0.32 6.03
CA GLU A 96 -7.98 0.42 5.40
C GLU A 96 -8.85 -0.47 4.51
N HIS A 97 -8.22 -1.34 3.72
CA HIS A 97 -8.93 -2.29 2.88
C HIS A 97 -9.82 -3.24 3.70
N ASN A 98 -9.26 -3.81 4.77
CA ASN A 98 -10.00 -4.70 5.67
C ASN A 98 -11.14 -3.98 6.39
N MET A 99 -10.97 -2.70 6.77
CA MET A 99 -12.05 -1.91 7.37
C MET A 99 -13.20 -1.66 6.40
N ARG A 100 -12.91 -1.38 5.12
CA ARG A 100 -13.95 -1.18 4.09
C ARG A 100 -14.76 -2.45 3.81
N GLN A 101 -14.17 -3.63 4.02
CA GLN A 101 -14.84 -4.91 3.78
C GLN A 101 -15.63 -5.42 4.98
N ARG A 102 -15.39 -4.90 6.19
CA ARG A 102 -16.18 -5.29 7.36
C ARG A 102 -17.59 -4.72 7.24
N PRO A 103 -18.65 -5.54 7.16
CA PRO A 103 -19.97 -5.03 7.42
C PRO A 103 -19.96 -4.50 8.85
N MET A 104 -20.44 -3.27 9.07
CA MET A 104 -20.68 -2.78 10.43
C MET A 104 -21.57 -3.81 11.14
N MET A 105 -21.01 -4.63 12.02
CA MET A 105 -21.83 -5.37 12.96
C MET A 105 -22.52 -4.31 13.83
N ARG A 106 -23.80 -4.04 13.53
CA ARG A 106 -24.65 -3.30 14.45
C ARG A 106 -24.59 -4.04 15.78
N PRO A 107 -24.25 -3.38 16.90
CA PRO A 107 -24.42 -4.00 18.21
C PRO A 107 -25.90 -4.41 18.30
N SER A 108 -26.18 -5.70 18.42
CA SER A 108 -27.52 -6.11 18.80
C SER A 108 -27.70 -5.60 20.23
N LEU A 109 -28.55 -4.58 20.40
CA LEU A 109 -29.11 -4.26 21.70
C LEU A 109 -29.95 -5.48 22.09
N SER A 110 -29.34 -6.48 22.71
CA SER A 110 -30.11 -7.49 23.43
C SER A 110 -30.76 -6.73 24.59
N SER A 111 -32.05 -6.45 24.41
CA SER A 111 -32.91 -5.99 25.48
C SER A 111 -32.95 -7.12 26.50
N SER A 112 -32.06 -7.06 27.49
CA SER A 112 -32.18 -7.86 28.70
C SER A 112 -33.51 -7.50 29.33
N ARG A 113 -34.53 -8.29 29.03
CA ARG A 113 -35.81 -8.25 29.72
C ARG A 113 -35.54 -8.54 31.19
N ARG A 114 -36.02 -7.62 32.02
CA ARG A 114 -36.02 -7.63 33.48
C ARG A 114 -36.46 -8.98 34.05
N SER A 115 -35.88 -9.34 35.19
CA SER A 115 -36.58 -10.04 36.25
C SER A 115 -36.16 -9.38 37.56
N ALA A 116 -36.93 -8.38 37.97
CA ALA A 116 -36.84 -7.85 39.34
C ALA A 116 -37.53 -8.87 40.24
N VAL A 117 -36.76 -9.49 41.13
CA VAL A 117 -37.28 -10.31 42.21
C VAL A 117 -37.71 -9.35 43.32
N THR A 118 -39.01 -9.32 43.59
CA THR A 118 -39.60 -8.64 44.75
C THR A 118 -39.46 -9.56 45.96
N PHE A 119 -38.93 -9.04 47.07
CA PHE A 119 -39.11 -9.57 48.42
C PHE A 119 -39.75 -8.50 49.28
#